data_AF-A0A0L0QKV6-F1
#
_entry.id   AF-A0A0L0QKV6-F1
#
_cell.length_a   1.000
_cell.length_b   1.000
_cell.length_c   1.000
_cell.angle_alpha   90.00
_cell.angle_beta   90.00
_cell.angle_gamma   90.00
#
_symmetry.space_group_name_H-M   'P 1'
#
loop_
_entity.id
_entity.type
_entity.pdbx_description
1 polymer ?
#
loop_
_entity_poly.entity_id
_entity_poly.type
_entity_poly.pdbx_seq_one_letter_code
_entity_poly.pdbx_strand_id
1 'polypeptide(L)'
;MNENVLGMMYISELENYVELEEKLLELDMSEKLEEIIREAIDYSNDNLREDGNVNFTITKRHSQKDISYNFVFELFLVEEQRDRYLYYETCIEL
;
A
#
# COMPACT_ATOMS: atom_id res chain seq x y z
N MET A 1 12.59 19.49 -30.18
CA MET A 1 12.21 19.39 -28.76
C MET A 1 11.28 18.19 -28.67
N ASN A 2 11.76 17.06 -28.15
CA ASN A 2 10.92 15.88 -27.93
C ASN A 2 10.64 15.77 -26.44
N GLU A 3 9.44 16.14 -26.05
CA GLU A 3 8.86 15.85 -24.74
C GLU A 3 8.41 14.38 -24.75
N ASN A 4 9.35 13.46 -24.55
CA ASN A 4 9.02 12.09 -24.14
C ASN A 4 9.19 12.01 -22.63
N VAL A 5 8.25 12.60 -21.89
CA VAL A 5 8.01 12.19 -20.51
C VAL A 5 7.22 10.89 -20.60
N LEU A 6 7.93 9.77 -20.78
CA LEU A 6 7.38 8.45 -20.55
C LEU A 6 6.90 8.45 -19.09
N GLY A 7 5.58 8.51 -18.92
CA GLY A 7 4.94 8.55 -17.61
C GLY A 7 5.42 7.37 -16.78
N MET A 8 6.04 7.67 -15.64
CA MET A 8 6.35 6.67 -14.63
C MET A 8 5.02 6.05 -14.21
N MET A 9 4.83 4.77 -14.53
CA MET A 9 3.64 4.00 -14.20
C MET A 9 4.05 3.09 -13.04
N TYR A 10 3.39 3.19 -11.88
CA TYR A 10 3.74 2.35 -10.74
C TYR A 10 3.55 0.88 -11.07
N ILE A 11 4.53 0.09 -10.67
CA ILE A 11 4.42 -1.36 -10.64
C ILE A 11 3.84 -1.72 -9.27
N SER A 12 2.52 -1.73 -9.17
CA SER A 12 1.86 -2.45 -8.08
C SER A 12 2.02 -3.93 -8.36
N GLU A 13 3.09 -4.54 -7.86
CA GLU A 13 3.19 -6.00 -7.81
C GLU A 13 2.14 -6.52 -6.81
N LEU A 14 0.89 -6.65 -7.30
CA LEU A 14 -0.25 -7.23 -6.58
C LEU A 14 0.09 -8.59 -5.96
N GLU A 15 1.07 -9.29 -6.50
CA GLU A 15 1.58 -10.58 -6.03
C GLU A 15 2.26 -10.49 -4.66
N ASN A 16 2.62 -9.30 -4.16
CA ASN A 16 3.33 -9.11 -2.88
C ASN A 16 2.40 -8.88 -1.66
N TYR A 17 1.08 -8.95 -1.81
CA TYR A 17 0.14 -8.76 -0.68
C TYR A 17 -0.29 -10.05 0.03
N VAL A 18 0.45 -11.16 -0.14
CA VAL A 18 0.16 -12.42 0.54
C VAL A 18 0.16 -12.23 2.07
N GLU A 19 1.14 -11.52 2.62
CA GLU A 19 1.22 -11.24 4.06
C GLU A 19 0.04 -10.40 4.57
N LEU A 20 -0.45 -9.46 3.74
CA LEU A 20 -1.65 -8.68 4.07
C LEU A 20 -2.89 -9.56 4.07
N GLU A 21 -3.05 -10.43 3.07
CA GLU A 21 -4.18 -11.37 2.99
C GLU A 21 -4.20 -12.33 4.18
N GLU A 22 -3.06 -12.93 4.53
CA GLU A 22 -2.91 -13.78 5.71
C GLU A 22 -3.27 -13.03 7.00
N LYS A 23 -2.79 -11.79 7.15
CA LYS A 23 -3.12 -10.96 8.32
C LYS A 23 -4.61 -10.65 8.41
N LEU A 24 -5.24 -10.29 7.29
CA LEU A 24 -6.68 -10.01 7.27
C LEU A 24 -7.52 -11.26 7.57
N LEU A 25 -7.06 -12.44 7.16
CA LEU A 25 -7.70 -13.71 7.51
C LEU A 25 -7.60 -13.98 9.02
N GLU A 26 -6.43 -13.77 9.64
CA GLU A 26 -6.25 -13.91 11.10
C GLU A 26 -7.17 -12.98 11.90
N LEU A 27 -7.43 -11.78 11.37
CA LEU A 27 -8.23 -10.75 12.02
C LEU A 27 -9.74 -10.90 11.78
N ASP A 28 -10.18 -11.87 10.96
CA ASP A 28 -11.57 -12.00 10.48
C ASP A 28 -12.05 -10.73 9.74
N MET A 29 -11.18 -10.20 8.88
CA MET A 29 -11.37 -8.98 8.10
C MET A 29 -11.01 -9.16 6.61
N SER A 30 -11.09 -10.38 6.09
CA SER A 30 -10.72 -10.71 4.69
C SER A 30 -11.54 -9.93 3.66
N GLU A 31 -12.74 -9.47 4.01
CA GLU A 31 -13.58 -8.62 3.16
C GLU A 31 -12.98 -7.23 2.89
N LYS A 32 -11.96 -6.82 3.65
CA LYS A 32 -11.31 -5.51 3.53
C LYS A 32 -10.12 -5.47 2.55
N LEU A 33 -9.70 -6.61 2.02
CA LEU A 33 -8.48 -6.71 1.20
C LEU A 33 -8.51 -5.76 -0.02
N GLU A 34 -9.57 -5.82 -0.84
CA GLU A 34 -9.66 -4.99 -2.05
C GLU A 34 -9.72 -3.49 -1.72
N GLU A 35 -10.42 -3.13 -0.64
CA GLU A 35 -10.55 -1.75 -0.16
C GLU A 35 -9.19 -1.19 0.26
N ILE A 36 -8.42 -1.95 1.05
CA ILE A 36 -7.09 -1.56 1.53
C ILE A 36 -6.10 -1.44 0.37
N ILE A 37 -6.07 -2.41 -0.56
CA ILE A 37 -5.15 -2.36 -1.71
C ILE A 37 -5.44 -1.16 -2.60
N ARG A 38 -6.73 -0.87 -2.88
CA ARG A 38 -7.11 0.30 -3.69
C ARG A 38 -6.64 1.59 -3.02
N GLU A 39 -6.89 1.74 -1.73
CA GLU A 39 -6.45 2.93 -0.97
C GLU A 39 -4.93 3.07 -0.94
N ALA A 40 -4.18 1.97 -0.85
CA ALA A 40 -2.73 2.00 -0.84
C ALA A 40 -2.18 2.45 -2.20
N ILE A 41 -2.77 1.96 -3.30
CA ILE A 41 -2.42 2.37 -4.66
C ILE A 41 -2.77 3.84 -4.89
N ASP A 42 -3.96 4.28 -4.48
CA ASP A 42 -4.41 5.67 -4.64
C ASP A 42 -3.50 6.63 -3.86
N TYR A 43 -3.17 6.30 -2.59
CA TYR A 43 -2.21 7.07 -1.80
C TYR A 43 -0.85 7.16 -2.49
N SER A 44 -0.37 6.05 -3.04
CA SER A 44 0.91 6.00 -3.74
C SER A 44 0.92 6.90 -4.97
N ASN A 45 -0.14 6.88 -5.77
CA ASN A 45 -0.29 7.72 -6.95
C ASN A 45 -0.36 9.22 -6.60
N ASP A 46 -1.06 9.58 -5.52
CA ASP A 46 -1.18 10.98 -5.09
C ASP A 46 0.14 11.56 -4.57
N ASN A 47 1.00 10.69 -4.00
CA ASN A 47 2.29 11.08 -3.41
C ASN A 47 3.50 10.82 -4.33
N LEU A 48 3.26 10.72 -5.64
CA LEU A 48 4.26 10.55 -6.71
C LEU A 48 5.48 11.46 -6.66
N ARG A 49 5.30 12.64 -6.09
CA ARG A 49 6.30 13.72 -6.08
C ARG A 49 7.16 13.71 -4.83
N GLU A 50 6.88 12.86 -3.85
CA GLU A 50 7.71 12.76 -2.66
C GLU A 50 9.04 12.09 -3.01
N ASP A 51 10.13 12.82 -2.80
CA ASP A 51 11.50 12.32 -2.99
C ASP A 51 11.83 11.33 -1.86
N GLY A 52 12.12 10.07 -2.22
CA GLY A 52 12.56 9.03 -1.28
C GLY A 52 11.48 8.05 -0.84
N ASN A 53 11.80 7.27 0.20
CA ASN A 53 10.91 6.26 0.78
C ASN A 53 9.92 6.90 1.75
N VAL A 54 8.68 6.43 1.72
CA VAL A 54 7.59 7.00 2.51
C VAL A 54 6.78 5.88 3.15
N ASN A 55 6.53 5.99 4.45
CA ASN A 55 5.59 5.10 5.14
C ASN A 55 4.26 5.81 5.37
N PHE A 56 3.17 5.09 5.17
CA PHE A 56 1.83 5.58 5.43
C PHE A 56 0.95 4.47 6.01
N THR A 57 -0.22 4.85 6.53
CA THR A 57 -1.13 3.91 7.17
C THR A 57 -2.53 4.00 6.61
N ILE A 58 -3.19 2.85 6.53
CA ILE A 58 -4.62 2.73 6.24
C ILE A 58 -5.29 2.17 7.49
N THR A 59 -6.25 2.92 8.04
CA THR A 59 -7.00 2.48 9.23
C THR A 59 -8.30 1.81 8.81
N LYS A 60 -8.55 0.58 9.28
CA LYS A 60 -9.85 -0.11 9.12
C LYS A 60 -10.41 -0.55 10.46
N ARG A 61 -11.72 -0.34 10.63
CA ARG A 61 -12.47 -0.83 11.78
C ARG A 61 -12.95 -2.25 11.53
N HIS A 62 -12.87 -3.11 12.55
CA HIS A 62 -13.46 -4.44 12.50
C HIS A 62 -14.99 -4.34 12.40
N SER A 63 -15.61 -5.17 11.58
CA SER A 63 -17.06 -5.13 11.33
C SER A 63 -17.93 -5.49 12.56
N GLN A 64 -17.48 -6.46 13.37
CA GLN A 64 -18.20 -6.98 14.53
C GLN A 64 -17.64 -6.57 15.89
N LYS A 65 -16.40 -6.04 15.95
CA LYS A 65 -15.71 -5.68 17.20
C LYS A 65 -15.52 -4.17 17.27
N ASP A 66 -15.51 -3.62 18.48
CA ASP A 66 -15.19 -2.22 18.71
C ASP A 66 -13.66 -1.98 18.73
N ILE A 67 -12.98 -2.44 17.68
CA ILE A 67 -11.52 -2.41 17.54
C ILE A 67 -11.19 -1.90 16.13
N SER A 68 -10.11 -1.12 16.01
CA SER A 68 -9.57 -0.68 14.73
C SER A 68 -8.12 -1.14 14.56
N TYR A 69 -7.70 -1.28 13.31
CA TYR A 69 -6.35 -1.70 12.96
C TYR A 69 -5.74 -0.71 11.97
N ASN A 70 -4.46 -0.39 12.18
CA ASN A 70 -3.64 0.32 11.22
C ASN A 70 -2.84 -0.69 10.40
N PHE A 71 -3.01 -0.68 9.09
CA PHE A 71 -2.19 -1.41 8.13
C PHE A 71 -1.12 -0.44 7.60
N VAL A 72 0.14 -0.74 7.88
CA VAL A 72 1.29 0.10 7.55
C VAL A 72 1.85 -0.33 6.20
N PHE A 73 2.11 0.65 5.34
CA PHE A 73 2.67 0.46 4.01
C PHE A 73 3.93 1.30 3.84
N GLU A 74 4.88 0.78 3.08
CA GLU A 74 6.09 1.48 2.66
C GLU A 74 6.12 1.63 1.13
N LEU A 75 6.43 2.83 0.68
CA LEU A 75 6.79 3.13 -0.70
C LEU A 75 8.30 3.16 -0.82
N PHE A 76 8.86 2.22 -1.58
CA PHE A 76 10.29 2.10 -1.80
C PHE A 76 10.66 2.56 -3.22
N LEU A 77 11.61 3.48 -3.35
CA LEU A 77 12.16 3.91 -4.64
C LEU A 77 13.43 3.10 -4.96
N VAL A 78 13.40 2.33 -6.05
CA VAL A 78 14.59 1.68 -6.62
C VAL A 78 15.22 2.64 -7.64
N GLU A 79 16.17 3.45 -7.20
CA GLU A 79 16.82 4.49 -8.02
C GLU A 79 17.41 3.95 -9.34
N GLU A 80 17.97 2.73 -9.31
CA GLU A 80 18.61 2.09 -10.46
C GLU A 80 17.62 1.79 -11.59
N GLN A 81 16.38 1.43 -11.25
CA GLN A 81 15.33 1.06 -12.20
C GLN A 81 14.35 2.21 -12.45
N ARG A 82 14.40 3.26 -11.61
CA ARG A 82 13.39 4.33 -11.53
C ARG A 82 11.99 3.78 -11.25
N ASP A 83 11.92 2.62 -10.64
CA ASP A 83 10.67 1.97 -10.26
C ASP A 83 10.37 2.25 -8.79
N ARG A 84 9.08 2.38 -8.48
CA ARG A 84 8.58 2.52 -7.12
C ARG A 84 7.72 1.32 -6.79
N TYR A 85 8.01 0.71 -5.65
CA TYR A 85 7.32 -0.46 -5.14
C TYR A 85 6.53 -0.10 -3.89
N LEU A 86 5.34 -0.67 -3.78
CA LEU A 86 4.46 -0.52 -2.63
C LEU A 86 4.43 -1.85 -1.89
N TYR A 87 4.78 -1.82 -0.61
CA TYR A 87 4.84 -3.00 0.25
C TYR A 87 3.97 -2.83 1.48
N TYR A 88 3.31 -3.92 1.89
CA TYR A 88 2.74 -4.03 3.22
C TYR A 88 3.87 -4.34 4.21
N GLU A 89 3.94 -3.59 5.31
CA GLU A 89 4.97 -3.73 6.35
C GLU A 89 4.44 -4.48 7.57
N THR A 90 3.36 -3.98 8.19
CA THR A 90 2.83 -4.54 9.43
C THR A 90 1.40 -4.08 9.74
N CYS A 91 0.80 -4.67 10.77
CA CYS A 91 -0.53 -4.32 11.27
C CYS A 91 -0.50 -4.07 12.79
N ILE A 92 -1.15 -3.00 13.23
CA ILE A 92 -1.17 -2.52 14.62
C ILE A 92 -2.63 -2.37 15.10
N GLU A 93 -2.99 -3.03 16.20
CA GLU A 93 -4.28 -2.85 16.89
C GLU A 93 -4.32 -1.50 17.66
N LEU A 94 -5.47 -0.84 17.66
CA LEU A 94 -5.73 0.45 18.32
C LEU A 94 -6.69 0.34 19.50
#